data_AF-A0A7Y3XVI3-F1
#
_entry.id   AF-A0A7Y3XVI3-F1
#
_cell.length_a   1.000
_cell.length_b   1.000
_cell.length_c   1.000
_cell.angle_alpha   90.00
_cell.angle_beta   90.00
_cell.angle_gamma   90.00
#
_symmetry.space_group_name_H-M   'P 1'
#
loop_
_entity.id
_entity.type
_entity.pdbx_description
1 polymer ?
#
loop_
_entity_poly.entity_id
_entity_poly.type
_entity_poly.pdbx_seq_one_letter_code
_entity_poly.pdbx_strand_id
1 'polypeptide(L)' 'HDLVVTLSNNAQVTIKAGDTSVKYEHAAQGDDVYLDSGEISLGIKSAVDVDGRTFENLELGGAAKVDVT' A
#
# COMPACT_ATOMS: atom_id res chain seq x y z
N HIS A 1 16.72 5.61 8.61
CA HIS A 1 16.44 5.85 7.19
C HIS A 1 14.95 5.70 6.97
N ASP A 2 14.40 6.48 6.02
CA ASP A 2 13.00 6.38 5.67
C ASP A 2 12.77 5.12 4.82
N LEU A 3 11.57 4.54 4.95
CA LEU A 3 11.15 3.35 4.22
C LEU A 3 10.21 3.73 3.09
N VAL A 4 10.61 3.43 1.86
CA VAL A 4 9.77 3.59 0.67
C VAL A 4 9.12 2.25 0.35
N VAL A 5 7.79 2.21 0.46
CA VAL A 5 6.98 1.02 0.20
C VAL A 5 6.26 1.22 -1.13
N THR A 6 6.45 0.28 -2.06
CA THR A 6 5.67 0.20 -3.30
C THR A 6 4.49 -0.73 -3.09
N LEU A 7 3.28 -0.24 -3.34
CA LEU A 7 2.04 -0.98 -3.26
C LEU A 7 1.76 -1.76 -4.56
N SER A 8 0.85 -2.73 -4.52
CA SER A 8 0.48 -3.59 -5.66
C SER A 8 -0.05 -2.81 -6.87
N ASN A 9 -0.65 -1.65 -6.63
CA ASN A 9 -1.11 -0.71 -7.65
C ASN A 9 -0.02 0.26 -8.15
N ASN A 10 1.25 0.00 -7.81
CA ASN A 10 2.42 0.82 -8.10
C ASN A 10 2.43 2.21 -7.43
N ALA A 11 1.50 2.51 -6.53
CA ALA A 11 1.62 3.68 -5.67
C ALA A 11 2.80 3.49 -4.71
N GLN A 12 3.47 4.59 -4.37
CA GLN A 12 4.56 4.59 -3.39
C GLN A 12 4.13 5.39 -2.15
N VAL A 13 4.45 4.84 -0.99
CA VAL A 13 4.26 5.51 0.30
C VAL A 13 5.58 5.53 1.06
N THR A 14 5.86 6.61 1.78
CA THR A 14 7.10 6.77 2.55
C THR A 14 6.76 6.76 4.04
N ILE A 15 7.27 5.78 4.77
CA ILE A 15 7.22 5.71 6.23
C ILE A 15 8.49 6.37 6.75
N LYS A 16 8.35 7.44 7.55
CA LYS A 16 9.52 8.16 8.07
C LYS A 16 10.25 7.34 9.12
N ALA A 17 11.56 7.56 9.24
CA ALA A 17 12.35 6.94 10.29
C ALA A 17 11.75 7.23 11.68
N GLY A 18 11.46 6.17 12.42
CA GLY A 18 10.83 6.24 13.75
C GLY A 18 9.31 6.06 13.73
N ASP A 19 8.67 6.19 12.58
CA ASP A 19 7.25 5.85 12.40
C ASP A 19 7.09 4.37 12.07
N THR A 20 5.96 3.80 12.46
CA THR A 20 5.60 2.40 12.15
C THR A 20 4.48 2.29 11.13
N SER A 21 3.89 3.41 10.71
CA SER A 21 2.76 3.43 9.78
C SER A 21 2.69 4.75 9.01
N VAL A 22 2.04 4.71 7.85
CA VAL A 22 1.68 5.88 7.05
C VAL A 22 0.27 5.69 6.51
N LYS A 23 -0.48 6.78 6.35
CA LYS A 23 -1.81 6.73 5.76
C LYS A 23 -1.70 6.61 4.24
N TYR A 24 -2.39 5.62 3.68
CA TYR A 24 -2.67 5.53 2.25
C TYR A 24 -4.18 5.76 2.05
N GLU A 25 -4.53 6.66 1.14
CA GLU A 25 -5.91 6.88 0.72
C GLU A 25 -6.08 6.38 -0.70
N HIS A 26 -7.03 5.46 -0.89
CA HIS A 26 -7.51 5.11 -2.22
C HIS A 26 -8.62 6.08 -2.60
N ALA A 27 -8.72 6.41 -3.90
CA ALA A 27 -9.84 7.20 -4.38
C ALA A 27 -11.16 6.45 -4.10
N ALA A 28 -12.22 7.20 -3.81
CA ALA A 28 -13.55 6.60 -3.68
C ALA A 28 -13.94 5.95 -5.01
N GLN A 29 -14.61 4.79 -4.92
CA GLN A 29 -15.39 4.26 -6.03
C GLN A 29 -16.52 5.26 -6.33
N GLY A 30 -16.96 5.32 -7.59
CA GLY A 30 -17.81 6.40 -8.12
C GLY A 30 -19.20 6.49 -7.48
N ASP A 31 -20.07 7.31 -8.09
CA ASP A 31 -21.35 7.72 -7.49
C ASP A 31 -22.41 6.59 -7.44
N ASP A 32 -22.24 5.48 -8.17
CA ASP A 32 -23.26 4.42 -8.26
C ASP A 32 -22.72 3.08 -7.74
N VAL A 33 -23.12 2.73 -6.52
CA VAL A 33 -22.74 1.49 -5.82
C VAL A 33 -23.14 0.22 -6.61
N TYR A 34 -24.18 0.28 -7.45
CA TYR A 34 -24.61 -0.87 -8.26
C TYR A 34 -23.79 -1.06 -9.53
N LEU A 35 -23.18 0.01 -10.04
CA LEU A 35 -22.35 -0.01 -11.25
C LEU A 35 -20.85 -0.10 -10.92
N ASP A 36 -20.44 0.42 -9.77
CA ASP A 36 -19.06 0.49 -9.31
C ASP A 36 -18.71 -0.59 -8.27
N SER A 37 -19.56 -1.62 -8.14
CA SER A 37 -19.26 -2.76 -7.28
C SER A 37 -17.90 -3.36 -7.67
N GLY A 38 -16.96 -3.39 -6.73
CA GLY A 38 -15.62 -3.90 -6.99
C GLY A 38 -14.83 -4.19 -5.72
N GLU A 39 -14.07 -5.29 -5.74
CA GLU A 39 -13.12 -5.63 -4.67
C GLU A 39 -11.88 -4.72 -4.80
N ILE A 40 -11.51 -4.03 -3.72
CA ILE A 40 -10.21 -3.34 -3.63
C ILE A 40 -9.23 -4.28 -2.95
N SER A 41 -8.28 -4.80 -3.72
CA SER A 41 -7.17 -5.62 -3.22
C SER A 41 -5.87 -4.82 -3.27
N LEU A 42 -5.30 -4.54 -2.10
CA LEU A 42 -4.08 -3.77 -1.94
C LEU A 42 -3.05 -4.56 -1.16
N GLY A 43 -1.89 -4.80 -1.76
CA GLY A 43 -0.77 -5.48 -1.12
C GLY A 43 0.51 -4.65 -1.17
N ILE A 44 1.53 -5.12 -0.46
CA ILE A 44 2.88 -4.56 -0.56
C ILE A 44 3.65 -5.33 -1.62
N LYS A 45 4.17 -4.63 -2.63
CA LYS A 45 4.96 -5.19 -3.72
C LYS A 45 6.45 -5.22 -3.39
N SER A 46 6.96 -4.14 -2.81
CA SER A 46 8.36 -4.05 -2.36
C SER A 46 8.50 -2.99 -1.28
N ALA A 47 9.56 -3.08 -0.50
CA ALA A 47 9.96 -2.06 0.44
C ALA A 47 11.48 -1.88 0.39
N VAL A 48 11.94 -0.64 0.24
CA VAL A 48 13.35 -0.26 0.15
C VAL A 48 13.61 0.99 0.98
N ASP A 49 14.85 1.22 1.37
CA ASP A 49 15.33 2.50 1.89
C ASP A 49 15.17 3.61 0.82
N VAL A 50 15.12 4.88 1.24
CA VAL A 50 15.18 6.05 0.35
C VAL A 50 16.37 6.01 -0.63
N ASP A 51 17.49 5.41 -0.24
CA ASP A 51 18.65 5.20 -1.11
C ASP A 51 18.54 3.93 -2.00
N GLY A 52 17.40 3.24 -1.97
CA GLY A 52 17.12 2.04 -2.78
C GLY A 52 17.73 0.75 -2.25
N ARG A 53 18.21 0.72 -1.01
CA ARG A 53 18.78 -0.50 -0.39
C ARG A 53 17.67 -1.45 0.06
N THR A 54 17.88 -2.74 -0.14
CA THR A 54 17.02 -3.82 0.37
C THR A 54 17.39 -4.19 1.80
N PHE A 55 16.40 -4.64 2.57
CA PHE A 55 16.58 -5.10 3.95
C PHE A 55 16.94 -6.59 3.99
N GLU A 56 17.78 -6.99 4.93
CA GLU A 56 18.27 -8.35 5.09
C GLU A 56 17.18 -9.33 5.53
N ASN A 57 16.16 -8.85 6.24
CA ASN A 57 15.02 -9.64 6.72
C ASN A 57 13.69 -8.92 6.44
N LEU A 58 13.43 -8.62 5.16
CA LEU A 58 12.16 -8.07 4.74
C LEU A 58 11.09 -9.16 4.65
N GLU A 59 10.10 -9.09 5.53
CA GLU A 59 8.90 -9.93 5.44
C GLU A 59 7.69 -9.05 5.11
N LEU A 60 6.98 -9.42 4.04
CA LEU A 60 5.79 -8.72 3.57
C LEU A 60 4.55 -9.52 3.98
N GLY A 61 3.58 -8.83 4.56
CA GLY A 61 2.28 -9.41 4.87
C GLY A 61 1.45 -9.70 3.61
N GLY A 62 0.33 -10.39 3.82
CA GLY A 62 -0.65 -10.65 2.77
C GLY A 62 -1.34 -9.36 2.28
N ALA A 63 -2.03 -9.47 1.13
CA ALA A 63 -2.84 -8.36 0.62
C ALA A 63 -4.03 -8.08 1.55
N ALA A 64 -4.30 -6.79 1.77
CA ALA A 64 -5.53 -6.32 2.36
C ALA A 64 -6.63 -6.34 1.29
N LYS A 65 -7.83 -6.80 1.67
CA LYS A 65 -9.02 -6.81 0.82
C LYS A 65 -10.12 -5.98 1.47
N VAL A 66 -10.79 -5.17 0.68
CA VAL A 66 -12.00 -4.45 1.07
C VAL A 66 -13.07 -4.78 0.04
N ASP A 67 -14.13 -5.42 0.51
CA ASP A 67 -15.34 -5.64 -0.27
C ASP A 67 -16.22 -4.40 -0.18
N VAL A 68 -16.56 -3.81 -1.33
CA VAL A 68 -17.50 -2.71 -1.41
C VAL A 68 -18.84 -3.28 -1.87
N THR A 69 -19.84 -3.22 -0.98
CA THR A 69 -21.21 -3.73 -1.17
C THR A 69 -22.22 -2.61 -1.13
#